data_AF-A0AB36GEJ1-F1
#
_entry.id   AF-A0AB36GEJ1-F1
#
_cell.length_a   1.000
_cell.length_b   1.000
_cell.length_c   1.000
_cell.angle_alpha   90.00
_cell.angle_beta   90.00
_cell.angle_gamma   90.00
#
_symmetry.space_group_name_H-M   'P 1'
#
loop_
_entity.id
_entity.type
_entity.pdbx_description
1 polymer ?
#
loop_
_entity_poly.entity_id
_entity_poly.type
_entity_poly.pdbx_seq_one_letter_code
_entity_poly.pdbx_strand_id
1 'polypeptide(L)'
;MQYFGIGFLVLIFLEIMSIVWIADWLGGGWTLFLMALSFVSGIFMLRHTGISGLLLAGAAVRSGQNISLYQMLWPIRYTAAAVFLLSPGFISTAVALLLLIPFKGNAAVSSTQSFQSRQTYSSAKDDEDIIEGEYTVTRTSKADKPQDYIEHKPD
;
A
#
# COMPACT_ATOMS: atom_id res chain seq x y z
N MET A 1 22.42 -11.15 -18.61
CA MET A 1 22.63 -10.18 -17.50
C MET A 1 23.62 -9.05 -17.83
N GLN A 2 24.36 -9.06 -18.95
CA GLN A 2 25.35 -8.01 -19.25
C GLN A 2 24.78 -6.63 -19.65
N TYR A 3 23.57 -6.58 -20.23
CA TYR A 3 23.01 -5.32 -20.76
C TYR A 3 22.27 -4.46 -19.72
N PHE A 4 21.96 -5.01 -18.54
CA PHE A 4 21.17 -4.30 -17.53
C PHE A 4 21.90 -3.05 -17.00
N GLY A 5 23.21 -3.16 -16.76
CA GLY A 5 24.03 -2.03 -16.31
C GLY A 5 24.14 -0.91 -17.34
N ILE A 6 24.21 -1.26 -18.62
CA ILE A 6 24.29 -0.28 -19.73
C ILE A 6 22.98 0.52 -19.81
N GLY A 7 21.83 -0.15 -19.71
CA GLY A 7 20.52 0.52 -19.70
C GLY A 7 20.36 1.49 -18.54
N PHE A 8 20.77 1.09 -17.33
CA PHE A 8 20.72 1.97 -16.16
C PHE A 8 21.63 3.20 -16.30
N LEU A 9 22.82 3.04 -16.88
CA LEU A 9 23.74 4.15 -17.11
C LEU A 9 23.19 5.14 -18.15
N VAL A 10 22.60 4.62 -19.23
CA VAL A 10 21.89 5.44 -20.23
C VAL A 10 20.73 6.19 -19.58
N LEU A 11 19.95 5.54 -18.70
CA LEU A 11 18.85 6.19 -18.00
C LEU A 11 19.34 7.36 -17.14
N ILE A 12 20.37 7.15 -16.31
CA ILE A 12 20.96 8.23 -15.49
C ILE A 12 21.45 9.38 -16.37
N PHE A 13 22.14 9.07 -17.46
CA PHE A 13 22.61 10.08 -18.40
C PHE A 13 21.43 10.89 -18.96
N LEU A 14 20.35 10.21 -19.36
CA LEU A 14 19.14 10.84 -19.86
C LEU A 14 18.50 11.74 -18.78
N GLU A 15 18.45 11.30 -17.52
CA GLU A 15 17.92 12.11 -16.42
C GLU A 15 18.69 13.42 -16.25
N ILE A 16 20.02 13.35 -16.19
CA ILE A 16 20.88 14.54 -16.05
C ILE A 16 20.66 15.50 -17.22
N MET A 17 20.62 14.98 -18.46
CA MET A 17 20.32 15.79 -19.64
C MET A 17 18.95 16.46 -19.57
N SER A 18 17.92 15.74 -19.08
CA SER A 18 16.59 16.32 -18.91
C SER A 18 16.58 17.45 -17.88
N ILE A 19 17.27 17.28 -16.75
CA ILE A 19 17.33 18.28 -15.69
C ILE A 19 18.00 19.56 -16.21
N VAL A 20 19.12 19.42 -16.93
CA VAL A 20 19.82 20.57 -17.53
C VAL A 20 18.92 21.27 -18.54
N TRP A 21 18.25 20.53 -19.42
CA TRP A 21 17.39 21.12 -20.44
C TRP A 21 16.20 21.90 -19.84
N ILE A 22 15.56 21.34 -18.81
CA ILE A 22 14.49 22.05 -18.10
C ILE A 22 15.05 23.23 -17.29
N ALA A 23 16.22 23.10 -16.66
CA ALA A 23 16.88 24.19 -15.94
C ALA A 23 17.27 25.36 -16.85
N ASP A 24 17.71 25.11 -18.08
CA ASP A 24 18.01 26.16 -19.04
C ASP A 24 16.74 26.85 -19.55
N TRP A 25 15.63 26.13 -19.66
CA TRP A 25 14.36 26.67 -20.16
C TRP A 25 13.55 27.43 -19.09
N LEU A 26 13.39 26.85 -17.90
CA LEU A 26 12.56 27.37 -16.81
C LEU A 26 13.36 28.06 -15.69
N GLY A 27 14.68 27.89 -15.68
CA GLY A 27 15.56 28.35 -14.60
C GLY A 27 15.77 27.28 -13.52
N GLY A 28 17.01 27.15 -13.04
CA GLY A 28 17.38 26.12 -12.06
C GLY A 28 16.58 26.13 -10.77
N GLY A 29 16.16 27.30 -10.27
CA GLY A 29 15.33 27.41 -9.06
C GLY A 29 13.94 26.76 -9.23
N TRP A 30 13.29 27.00 -10.38
CA TRP A 30 12.00 26.39 -10.69
C TRP A 30 12.13 24.89 -10.94
N THR A 31 13.22 24.48 -11.61
CA THR A 31 13.56 23.07 -11.82
C THR A 31 13.69 22.30 -10.51
N LEU A 32 14.45 22.84 -9.55
CA LEU A 32 14.59 22.23 -8.23
C LEU A 32 13.25 22.17 -7.48
N PHE A 33 12.44 23.22 -7.56
CA PHE A 33 11.11 23.23 -6.96
C PHE A 33 10.20 22.14 -7.54
N LEU A 34 10.16 21.99 -8.87
CA LEU A 34 9.39 20.95 -9.54
C LEU A 34 9.89 19.54 -9.17
N MET A 35 11.20 19.34 -9.09
CA MET A 35 11.77 18.05 -8.66
C MET A 35 11.39 17.74 -7.21
N ALA A 36 11.48 18.72 -6.30
CA ALA A 36 11.07 18.54 -4.91
C ALA A 36 9.57 18.22 -4.82
N LEU A 37 8.73 18.91 -5.57
CA LEU A 37 7.29 18.67 -5.63
C LEU A 37 6.99 17.25 -6.15
N SER A 38 7.66 16.82 -7.22
CA SER A 38 7.56 15.47 -7.77
C SER A 38 7.94 14.42 -6.72
N PHE A 39 9.08 14.59 -6.06
CA PHE A 39 9.56 13.68 -5.03
C PHE A 39 8.58 13.57 -3.85
N VAL A 40 8.08 14.71 -3.35
CA VAL A 40 7.07 14.75 -2.27
C VAL A 40 5.77 14.08 -2.71
N SER A 41 5.33 14.32 -3.95
CA SER A 41 4.15 13.66 -4.52
C SER A 41 4.35 12.14 -4.59
N GLY A 42 5.52 11.66 -5.02
CA GLY A 42 5.85 10.24 -5.04
C GLY A 42 5.82 9.61 -3.64
N ILE A 43 6.37 10.28 -2.63
CA ILE A 43 6.28 9.82 -1.22
C ILE A 43 4.83 9.77 -0.75
N PHE A 44 4.04 10.80 -1.06
CA PHE A 44 2.63 10.88 -0.69
C PHE A 44 1.84 9.73 -1.33
N MET A 45 2.04 9.47 -2.62
CA MET A 45 1.47 8.31 -3.31
C MET A 45 1.80 7.01 -2.59
N LEU A 46 3.07 6.77 -2.27
CA LEU A 46 3.49 5.54 -1.59
C LEU A 46 2.85 5.38 -0.21
N ARG A 47 2.70 6.49 0.53
CA ARG A 47 1.99 6.53 1.82
C ARG A 47 0.50 6.20 1.69
N HIS A 48 -0.16 6.68 0.65
CA HIS A 48 -1.59 6.47 0.45
C HIS A 48 -1.95 5.07 -0.07
N THR A 49 -1.14 4.49 -0.95
CA THR A 49 -1.37 3.12 -1.43
C THR A 49 -0.96 2.07 -0.40
N GLY A 50 0.11 2.35 0.36
CA GLY A 50 0.56 1.52 1.47
C GLY A 50 0.93 0.08 1.10
N ILE A 51 1.48 -0.64 2.08
CA ILE A 51 1.80 -2.06 1.96
C ILE A 51 0.51 -2.89 1.93
N SER A 52 -0.59 -2.36 2.48
CA SER A 52 -1.89 -3.02 2.57
C SER A 52 -2.50 -3.36 1.20
N GLY A 53 -2.37 -2.48 0.20
CA GLY A 53 -2.83 -2.77 -1.16
C GLY A 53 -2.03 -3.91 -1.82
N LEU A 54 -0.72 -3.96 -1.58
CA LEU A 54 0.17 -5.02 -2.03
C LEU A 54 -0.08 -6.35 -1.31
N LEU A 55 -0.33 -6.30 0.01
CA LEU A 55 -0.67 -7.47 0.81
C LEU A 55 -2.04 -8.04 0.44
N LEU A 56 -3.02 -7.18 0.22
CA LEU A 56 -4.36 -7.61 -0.22
C LEU A 56 -4.30 -8.22 -1.62
N ALA A 57 -3.54 -7.63 -2.55
CA ALA A 57 -3.29 -8.24 -3.86
C ALA A 57 -2.53 -9.56 -3.73
N GLY A 58 -1.50 -9.66 -2.87
CA GLY A 58 -0.77 -10.91 -2.65
C GLY A 58 -1.63 -12.01 -2.01
N ALA A 59 -2.48 -11.65 -1.06
CA ALA A 59 -3.45 -12.55 -0.45
C ALA A 59 -4.51 -13.03 -1.46
N ALA A 60 -4.99 -12.13 -2.32
CA ALA A 60 -5.90 -12.46 -3.41
C ALA A 60 -5.35 -13.51 -4.38
N VAL A 61 -4.06 -13.41 -4.76
CA VAL A 61 -3.39 -14.44 -5.59
C VAL A 61 -3.39 -15.80 -4.88
N ARG A 62 -3.04 -15.81 -3.59
CA ARG A 62 -2.93 -17.06 -2.80
C ARG A 62 -4.28 -17.72 -2.54
N SER A 63 -5.33 -16.93 -2.34
CA SER A 63 -6.67 -17.44 -2.07
C SER A 63 -7.41 -17.94 -3.31
N GLY A 64 -6.83 -17.82 -4.51
CA GLY A 64 -7.47 -18.24 -5.76
C GLY A 64 -8.77 -17.49 -6.07
N GLN A 65 -8.98 -16.34 -5.43
CA GLN A 65 -10.18 -15.55 -5.62
C GLN A 65 -10.11 -14.91 -7.00
N ASN A 66 -11.19 -14.99 -7.78
CA ASN A 66 -11.31 -14.45 -9.14
C ASN A 66 -11.31 -12.91 -9.15
N ILE A 67 -10.26 -12.31 -8.62
CA ILE A 67 -10.02 -10.87 -8.68
C ILE A 67 -9.45 -10.60 -10.06
N SER A 68 -10.10 -9.70 -10.79
CA SER A 68 -9.69 -9.31 -12.14
C SER A 68 -8.21 -8.90 -12.14
N LEU A 69 -7.43 -9.43 -13.08
CA LEU A 69 -6.00 -9.10 -13.24
C LEU A 69 -5.78 -7.58 -13.33
N TYR A 70 -6.73 -6.84 -13.88
CA TYR A 70 -6.71 -5.38 -13.94
C TYR A 70 -6.72 -4.72 -12.56
N GLN A 71 -7.46 -5.30 -11.62
CA GLN A 71 -7.58 -4.78 -10.26
C GLN A 71 -6.30 -5.02 -9.45
N MET A 72 -5.55 -6.07 -9.77
CA MET A 72 -4.24 -6.36 -9.16
C MET A 72 -3.11 -5.55 -9.80
N LEU A 73 -3.22 -5.24 -11.10
CA LEU A 73 -2.24 -4.42 -11.82
C LEU A 73 -2.32 -2.94 -11.40
N TRP A 74 -3.47 -2.48 -10.88
CA TRP A 74 -3.68 -1.10 -10.47
C TRP A 74 -2.81 -0.68 -9.26
N PRO A 75 -2.73 -1.43 -8.15
CA PRO A 75 -1.78 -1.13 -7.07
C PRO A 75 -0.32 -1.23 -7.52
N ILE A 76 0.02 -2.21 -8.37
CA ILE A 76 1.39 -2.43 -8.84
C ILE A 76 1.84 -1.25 -9.71
N ARG A 77 1.03 -0.84 -10.68
CA ARG A 77 1.34 0.30 -11.54
C ARG A 77 1.45 1.57 -10.70
N TYR A 78 0.52 1.81 -9.77
CA TYR A 78 0.55 3.00 -8.95
C TYR A 78 1.83 3.08 -8.10
N THR A 79 2.25 1.95 -7.53
CA THR A 79 3.50 1.84 -6.79
C THR A 79 4.72 2.06 -7.71
N ALA A 80 4.73 1.48 -8.90
CA ALA A 80 5.81 1.68 -9.87
C ALA A 80 5.92 3.16 -10.29
N ALA A 81 4.80 3.83 -10.56
CA ALA A 81 4.76 5.25 -10.87
C ALA A 81 5.34 6.07 -9.71
N ALA A 82 4.93 5.78 -8.47
CA ALA A 82 5.47 6.45 -7.29
C ALA A 82 7.00 6.29 -7.18
N VAL A 83 7.53 5.08 -7.40
CA VAL A 83 8.98 4.84 -7.42
C VAL A 83 9.69 5.66 -8.51
N PHE A 84 9.10 5.77 -9.70
CA PHE A 84 9.64 6.65 -10.76
C PHE A 84 9.55 8.14 -10.39
N LEU A 85 8.49 8.63 -9.70
CA LEU A 85 8.44 10.02 -9.20
C LEU A 85 9.52 10.30 -8.15
N LEU A 86 9.94 9.30 -7.37
CA LEU A 86 11.05 9.44 -6.42
C LEU A 86 12.41 9.55 -7.12
N SER A 87 12.53 9.07 -8.36
CA SER A 87 13.76 9.17 -9.12
C SER A 87 14.03 10.64 -9.49
N PRO A 88 15.24 11.17 -9.23
CA PRO A 88 15.57 12.55 -9.56
C PRO A 88 15.71 12.72 -11.07
N GLY A 89 14.66 13.27 -11.71
CA GLY A 89 14.72 13.75 -13.09
C GLY A 89 13.36 13.78 -13.81
N PHE A 90 13.34 14.39 -15.00
CA PHE A 90 12.10 14.67 -15.73
C PHE A 90 11.65 13.51 -16.61
N ILE A 91 12.56 12.64 -17.05
CA ILE A 91 12.17 11.46 -17.81
C ILE A 91 11.43 10.48 -16.91
N SER A 92 11.98 10.18 -15.73
CA SER A 92 11.30 9.34 -14.75
C SER A 92 9.96 9.95 -14.34
N THR A 93 9.89 11.27 -14.18
CA THR A 93 8.61 11.97 -13.93
C THR A 93 7.63 11.77 -15.08
N ALA A 94 8.05 11.91 -16.34
CA ALA A 94 7.20 11.69 -17.51
C ALA A 94 6.71 10.23 -17.62
N VAL A 95 7.61 9.26 -17.40
CA VAL A 95 7.29 7.82 -17.37
C VAL A 95 6.31 7.53 -16.24
N ALA A 96 6.49 8.12 -15.07
CA ALA A 96 5.60 7.94 -13.94
C ALA A 96 4.18 8.48 -14.22
N LEU A 97 4.10 9.68 -14.81
CA LEU A 97 2.82 10.26 -15.22
C LEU A 97 2.14 9.42 -16.29
N LEU A 98 2.91 8.91 -17.27
CA LEU A 98 2.40 7.97 -18.28
C LEU A 98 1.82 6.71 -17.64
N LEU A 99 2.48 6.19 -16.61
CA LEU A 99 2.09 4.97 -15.91
C LEU A 99 0.88 5.19 -14.97
N LEU A 100 0.70 6.43 -14.50
CA LEU A 100 -0.48 6.85 -13.74
C LEU A 100 -1.74 6.93 -14.62
N ILE A 101 -1.59 7.25 -15.92
CA ILE A 101 -2.72 7.29 -16.85
C ILE A 101 -3.33 5.89 -16.96
N PRO A 102 -4.62 5.70 -16.62
CA PRO A 102 -5.28 4.43 -16.85
C PRO A 102 -5.41 4.23 -18.36
N PHE A 103 -4.56 3.39 -18.95
CA PHE A 103 -4.80 2.87 -20.28
C PHE A 103 -6.21 2.27 -20.30
N LYS A 104 -7.05 2.80 -21.19
CA LYS A 104 -8.48 2.53 -21.29
C LYS A 104 -8.72 1.11 -21.82
N GLY A 105 -8.31 0.10 -21.08
CA GLY A 105 -8.73 -1.28 -21.25
C GLY A 105 -10.10 -1.45 -20.63
N ASN A 106 -11.13 -1.00 -21.35
CA ASN A 106 -12.56 -1.09 -21.03
C ASN A 106 -12.97 -0.48 -19.68
N ALA A 107 -13.91 0.46 -19.75
CA ALA A 107 -14.56 1.00 -18.58
C ALA A 107 -15.18 -0.13 -17.74
N ALA A 108 -14.52 -0.50 -16.65
CA ALA A 108 -15.13 -1.27 -15.59
C ALA A 108 -14.82 -0.55 -14.28
N VAL A 109 -15.79 0.28 -13.92
CA VAL A 109 -16.09 0.73 -12.56
C VAL A 109 -15.05 1.69 -11.97
N SER A 110 -15.41 2.96 -12.09
CA SER A 110 -15.19 3.99 -11.07
C SER A 110 -15.18 3.40 -9.65
N SER A 111 -13.99 3.07 -9.16
CA SER A 111 -13.69 3.02 -7.75
C SER A 111 -12.86 4.25 -7.42
N THR A 112 -13.50 5.42 -7.59
CA THR A 112 -13.20 6.58 -6.78
C THR A 112 -13.62 6.22 -5.37
N GLN A 113 -12.81 5.41 -4.69
CA GLN A 113 -12.93 5.22 -3.26
C GLN A 113 -12.15 6.38 -2.64
N SER A 114 -12.79 7.54 -2.71
CA SER A 114 -12.45 8.69 -1.89
C SER A 114 -12.33 8.20 -0.45
N PHE A 115 -11.15 8.39 0.11
CA PHE A 115 -10.91 8.44 1.54
C PHE A 115 -11.75 9.58 2.11
N GLN A 116 -13.03 9.32 2.36
CA GLN A 116 -13.87 10.19 3.17
C GLN A 116 -14.08 9.51 4.51
N SER A 117 -13.09 9.71 5.37
CA SER A 117 -13.27 9.63 6.80
C SER A 117 -14.35 10.63 7.21
N ARG A 118 -15.55 10.13 7.50
CA ARG A 118 -16.45 10.76 8.46
C ARG A 118 -17.28 9.69 9.15
N GLN A 119 -16.87 9.41 10.38
CA GLN A 119 -17.71 8.87 11.43
C GLN A 119 -19.10 9.50 11.36
N THR A 120 -20.13 8.68 11.32
CA THR A 120 -21.39 8.98 12.01
C THR A 120 -21.93 7.65 12.49
N TYR A 121 -21.78 7.44 13.80
CA TYR A 121 -22.48 6.41 14.52
C TYR A 121 -23.97 6.70 14.38
N SER A 122 -24.72 5.73 13.85
CA SER A 122 -26.17 5.72 13.92
C SER A 122 -26.57 4.27 14.13
N SER A 123 -26.84 3.95 15.39
CA SER A 123 -27.58 2.78 15.80
C SER A 123 -28.83 2.62 14.96
N ALA A 124 -29.02 1.45 14.37
CA ALA A 124 -30.28 0.72 14.42
C ALA A 124 -30.05 -0.67 13.80
N LYS A 125 -30.24 -1.70 14.63
CA LYS A 125 -30.78 -3.03 14.30
C LYS A 125 -30.50 -3.57 12.89
N ASP A 126 -29.68 -4.62 12.81
CA ASP A 126 -30.25 -5.96 12.66
C ASP A 126 -29.20 -7.03 12.97
N ASP A 127 -29.70 -8.10 13.60
CA ASP A 127 -29.02 -9.33 13.97
C ASP A 127 -28.36 -10.00 12.76
N GLU A 128 -27.09 -10.39 12.89
CA GLU A 128 -26.68 -11.81 12.93
C GLU A 128 -25.15 -11.90 13.01
N ASP A 129 -24.67 -12.76 13.92
CA ASP A 129 -23.29 -13.23 14.08
C ASP A 129 -22.23 -12.26 14.64
N ILE A 130 -22.54 -11.62 15.78
CA ILE A 130 -21.51 -11.17 16.72
C ILE A 130 -21.38 -12.22 17.82
N ILE A 131 -20.31 -13.02 17.76
CA ILE A 131 -19.92 -13.91 18.86
C ILE A 131 -19.14 -13.07 19.88
N GLU A 132 -19.81 -12.62 20.94
CA GLU A 132 -19.15 -12.01 22.09
C GLU A 132 -18.43 -13.09 22.91
N GLY A 133 -17.10 -13.03 22.91
CA GLY A 133 -16.27 -13.86 23.77
C GLY A 133 -16.30 -13.34 25.21
N GLU A 134 -17.19 -13.88 26.04
CA GLU A 134 -17.09 -13.71 27.49
C GLU A 134 -15.80 -14.41 27.97
N TYR A 135 -14.94 -13.67 28.68
CA TYR A 135 -13.84 -14.25 29.42
C TYR A 135 -14.09 -14.04 30.92
N THR A 136 -14.19 -15.14 31.66
CA THR A 136 -14.11 -15.09 33.12
C THR A 136 -12.63 -15.16 33.52
N VAL A 137 -12.13 -14.09 34.13
CA VAL A 137 -10.80 -14.10 34.76
C VAL A 137 -10.95 -14.75 36.13
N THR A 138 -10.68 -16.05 36.22
CA THR A 138 -10.52 -16.73 37.51
C THR A 138 -9.28 -16.17 38.19
N ARG A 139 -9.43 -15.18 39.08
CA ARG A 139 -8.40 -14.88 40.06
C ARG A 139 -8.33 -16.07 40.99
N THR A 140 -7.24 -16.85 40.88
CA THR A 140 -6.84 -17.80 41.92
C THR A 140 -6.73 -17.00 43.22
N SER A 141 -7.76 -17.09 44.04
CA SER A 141 -7.73 -16.57 45.40
C SER A 141 -6.89 -17.55 46.18
N LYS A 142 -5.68 -17.12 46.52
CA LYS A 142 -4.73 -17.82 47.39
C LYS A 142 -5.30 -17.87 48.82
N ALA A 143 -6.39 -18.60 49.01
CA ALA A 143 -7.02 -18.80 50.30
C ALA A 143 -8.04 -19.95 50.22
N ASP A 144 -7.64 -21.12 49.72
CA ASP A 144 -8.08 -22.37 50.38
C ASP A 144 -7.26 -23.57 49.88
N LYS A 145 -6.32 -23.99 50.72
CA LYS A 145 -5.82 -25.36 50.80
C LYS A 145 -5.82 -25.65 52.32
N PRO A 146 -5.98 -26.90 52.79
CA PRO A 146 -6.37 -28.15 52.11
C PRO A 146 -7.40 -28.96 52.94
N GLN A 147 -8.01 -30.00 52.39
CA GLN A 147 -8.27 -31.21 53.19
C GLN A 147 -7.88 -32.46 52.41
N ASP A 148 -6.89 -33.13 53.00
CA ASP A 148 -6.48 -34.49 52.71
C ASP A 148 -7.68 -35.43 52.90
N TYR A 149 -8.04 -36.13 51.83
CA TYR A 149 -8.73 -37.41 51.95
C TYR A 149 -7.83 -38.40 51.24
N ILE A 150 -6.98 -39.05 52.03
CA ILE A 150 -6.40 -40.33 51.66
C ILE A 150 -7.57 -41.30 51.73
N GLU A 151 -8.07 -41.76 50.58
CA GLU A 151 -8.89 -42.96 50.58
C GLU A 151 -8.52 -43.91 49.45
N HIS A 152 -8.48 -45.17 49.88
CA HIS A 152 -7.73 -46.29 49.35
C HIS A 152 -8.15 -46.75 47.95
N LYS A 153 -7.14 -47.06 47.14
CA LYS A 153 -7.24 -48.11 46.14
C LYS A 153 -7.12 -49.47 46.85
N PRO A 154 -8.05 -50.40 46.57
CA PRO A 154 -7.65 -51.77 46.28
C PRO A 154 -8.25 -52.27 44.96
N ASP A 155 -7.64 -53.34 44.49
CA ASP A 155 -7.64 -53.88 43.12
C ASP A 155 -8.94 -54.54 42.64
#